data_AF-A0A2M8BRM0-F1
#
_entry.id   AF-A0A2M8BRM0-F1
#
_cell.length_a   1.000
_cell.length_b   1.000
_cell.length_c   1.000
_cell.angle_alpha   90.00
_cell.angle_beta   90.00
_cell.angle_gamma   90.00
#
_symmetry.space_group_name_H-M   'P 1'
#
loop_
_entity.id
_entity.type
_entity.pdbx_description
1 polymer ?
#
loop_
_entity_poly.entity_id
_entity_poly.type
_entity_poly.pdbx_seq_one_letter_code
_entity_poly.pdbx_strand_id
1 'polypeptide(L)'
;MLSPVDHLIKRQLQAPGYCRYMDDLLVFGDDKPTLWRWAAELERFLLGRLHLALRSEVTSVRSVSDGVPFLGFRIWPHHTRLDPSRLRRFRRRIRALQRHLDSGQLTEEAAERSAQSLIGWAAHANTWRLRQRFFGRLNERLSRA
;
A
#
# COMPACT_ATOMS: atom_id res chain seq x y z
N MET A 1 15.33 15.07 -7.27
CA MET A 1 16.22 14.19 -6.48
C MET A 1 16.31 12.74 -6.98
N LEU A 2 15.25 12.08 -7.49
CA LEU A 2 15.35 10.72 -8.10
C LEU A 2 15.02 10.63 -9.60
N SER A 3 14.73 11.74 -10.28
CA SER A 3 14.43 11.77 -11.73
C SER A 3 15.43 10.98 -12.62
N PRO A 4 16.75 10.98 -12.35
CA PRO A 4 17.68 10.17 -13.13
C PRO A 4 17.40 8.66 -13.13
N VAL A 5 16.79 8.13 -12.06
CA VAL A 5 16.35 6.72 -11.98
C VAL A 5 15.18 6.46 -12.94
N ASP A 6 14.22 7.39 -13.00
CA ASP A 6 13.09 7.28 -13.93
C ASP A 6 13.60 7.26 -15.39
N HIS A 7 14.59 8.09 -15.71
CA HIS A 7 15.24 8.10 -17.02
C HIS A 7 15.99 6.81 -17.35
N LEU A 8 16.74 6.26 -16.40
CA LEU A 8 17.41 4.96 -16.56
C LEU A 8 16.39 3.88 -16.92
N ILE A 9 15.32 3.75 -16.13
CA ILE A 9 14.32 2.71 -16.29
C ILE A 9 13.57 2.83 -17.62
N LYS A 10 13.18 4.05 -18.01
CA LYS A 10 12.39 4.26 -19.23
C LYS A 10 13.21 4.30 -20.51
N ARG A 11 14.42 4.85 -20.48
CA ARG A 11 15.22 5.07 -21.69
C ARG A 11 16.28 4.01 -21.93
N GLN A 12 16.89 3.47 -20.88
CA GLN A 12 17.97 2.49 -21.01
C GLN A 12 17.45 1.07 -20.80
N LEU A 13 16.75 0.81 -19.69
CA LEU A 13 16.19 -0.52 -19.42
C LEU A 13 14.98 -0.83 -20.30
N GLN A 14 14.27 0.23 -20.74
CA GLN A 14 13.04 0.16 -21.53
C GLN A 14 12.00 -0.79 -20.92
N ALA A 15 11.89 -0.78 -19.59
CA ALA A 15 11.00 -1.68 -18.88
C ALA A 15 9.53 -1.47 -19.32
N PRO A 16 8.79 -2.54 -19.65
CA PRO A 16 7.43 -2.45 -20.18
C PRO A 16 6.47 -1.85 -19.13
N GLY A 17 6.71 -2.13 -17.84
CA GLY A 17 5.94 -1.58 -16.74
C GLY A 17 6.84 -1.02 -15.64
N TYR A 18 6.41 0.08 -15.03
CA TYR A 18 7.14 0.76 -13.96
C TYR A 18 6.20 1.55 -13.06
N CYS A 19 6.42 1.48 -11.75
CA CYS A 19 5.76 2.34 -10.77
C CYS A 19 6.76 2.78 -9.71
N ARG A 20 6.71 4.06 -9.33
CA ARG A 20 7.51 4.60 -8.23
C ARG A 20 6.68 5.52 -7.35
N TYR A 21 6.87 5.37 -6.05
CA TYR A 21 6.36 6.31 -5.07
C TYR A 21 7.49 6.68 -4.11
N MET A 22 8.01 7.89 -4.24
CA MET A 22 9.24 8.31 -3.56
C MET A 22 10.37 7.28 -3.78
N ASP A 23 10.76 6.53 -2.75
CA ASP A 23 11.83 5.54 -2.79
C ASP A 23 11.32 4.11 -3.07
N ASP A 24 10.01 3.87 -2.97
CA ASP A 24 9.42 2.57 -3.29
C ASP A 24 9.33 2.38 -4.81
N LEU A 25 9.98 1.32 -5.31
CA LEU A 25 10.16 1.05 -6.73
C LEU A 25 9.56 -0.30 -7.12
N LEU A 26 8.79 -0.34 -8.20
CA LEU A 26 8.35 -1.56 -8.87
C LEU A 26 8.72 -1.49 -10.35
N VAL A 27 9.41 -2.51 -10.84
CA VAL A 27 9.74 -2.70 -12.26
C VAL A 27 9.16 -4.03 -12.70
N PHE A 28 8.48 -4.04 -13.84
CA PHE A 28 7.79 -5.22 -14.37
C PHE A 28 8.45 -5.66 -15.67
N GLY A 29 8.54 -6.97 -15.87
CA GLY A 29 9.10 -7.62 -17.04
C GLY A 29 8.70 -9.10 -17.06
N ASP A 30 8.95 -9.75 -18.19
CA ASP A 30 8.37 -11.08 -18.47
C ASP A 30 9.25 -12.24 -18.01
N ASP A 31 10.53 -11.99 -17.71
CA ASP A 31 11.47 -13.02 -17.29
C ASP A 31 12.36 -12.59 -16.10
N LYS A 32 12.66 -13.56 -15.22
CA LYS A 32 13.47 -13.33 -14.01
C LYS A 32 14.91 -12.90 -14.34
N PRO A 33 15.62 -13.50 -15.31
CA PRO A 33 16.99 -13.07 -15.66
C PRO A 33 17.08 -11.58 -16.02
N THR A 34 16.17 -11.08 -16.85
CA THR A 34 16.11 -9.65 -17.22
C THR A 34 15.87 -8.77 -16.01
N LEU A 35 14.96 -9.15 -15.11
CA LEU A 35 14.69 -8.39 -13.89
C LEU A 35 15.91 -8.31 -12.96
N TRP A 36 16.67 -9.39 -12.81
CA TRP A 36 17.91 -9.38 -12.03
C TRP A 36 19.01 -8.55 -12.68
N ARG A 37 19.13 -8.61 -14.02
CA ARG A 37 20.04 -7.76 -14.77
C ARG A 37 19.72 -6.28 -14.56
N TRP A 38 18.46 -5.91 -14.66
CA TRP A 38 17.98 -4.55 -14.39
C TRP A 38 18.22 -4.11 -12.94
N ALA A 39 18.01 -5.00 -11.97
CA ALA A 39 18.31 -4.70 -10.56
C ALA A 39 19.80 -4.39 -10.35
N ALA A 40 20.70 -5.16 -10.97
CA ALA A 40 22.14 -4.90 -10.92
C ALA A 40 22.55 -3.60 -11.64
N GLU A 41 21.92 -3.29 -12.77
CA GLU A 41 22.13 -2.01 -13.47
C GLU A 41 21.64 -0.81 -12.64
N LEU A 42 20.48 -0.94 -12.00
CA LEU A 42 19.95 0.05 -11.06
C LEU A 42 20.87 0.25 -9.87
N GLU A 43 21.36 -0.81 -9.25
CA GLU A 43 22.28 -0.74 -8.12
C GLU A 43 23.58 -0.02 -8.48
N ARG A 44 24.21 -0.37 -9.61
CA ARG A 44 25.41 0.30 -10.10
C ARG A 44 25.17 1.79 -10.36
N PHE A 45 24.04 2.14 -10.97
CA PHE A 45 23.70 3.52 -11.25
C PHE A 45 23.45 4.33 -9.97
N LEU A 46 22.67 3.78 -9.04
CA LEU A 46 22.38 4.41 -7.76
C LEU A 46 23.67 4.66 -6.97
N LEU A 47 24.55 3.67 -6.90
CA LEU A 47 25.82 3.78 -6.19
C LEU A 47 26.76 4.79 -6.85
N GLY A 48 26.92 4.70 -8.17
CA GLY A 48 27.88 5.52 -8.91
C GLY A 48 27.46 6.98 -9.09
N ARG A 49 26.15 7.26 -9.20
CA ARG A 49 25.65 8.61 -9.52
C ARG A 49 24.98 9.32 -8.36
N LEU A 50 24.30 8.58 -7.50
CA LEU A 50 23.52 9.13 -6.40
C LEU A 50 24.11 8.79 -5.03
N HIS A 51 25.14 7.95 -4.96
CA HIS A 51 25.70 7.40 -3.72
C HIS A 51 24.63 6.72 -2.84
N LEU A 52 23.67 6.05 -3.48
CA LEU A 52 22.60 5.30 -2.83
C LEU A 52 22.79 3.79 -3.07
N ALA A 53 22.38 2.98 -2.10
CA ALA A 53 22.38 1.52 -2.21
C ALA A 53 20.95 0.97 -2.17
N LEU A 54 20.70 -0.09 -2.93
CA LEU A 54 19.46 -0.85 -2.79
C LEU A 54 19.52 -1.66 -1.50
N ARG A 55 18.38 -1.77 -0.81
CA ARG A 55 18.26 -2.58 0.39
C ARG A 55 18.08 -4.06 0.03
N SER A 56 19.14 -4.85 0.19
CA SER A 56 19.18 -6.27 -0.19
C SER A 56 18.11 -7.13 0.49
N GLU A 57 17.67 -6.78 1.71
CA GLU A 57 16.69 -7.59 2.44
C GLU A 57 15.26 -7.46 1.88
N VAL A 58 14.96 -6.40 1.13
CA VAL A 58 13.62 -6.14 0.59
C VAL A 58 13.56 -6.20 -0.95
N THR A 59 14.68 -5.97 -1.62
CA THR A 59 14.80 -6.12 -3.08
C THR A 59 14.61 -7.58 -3.47
N SER A 60 13.63 -7.84 -4.34
CA SER A 60 13.26 -9.21 -4.69
C SER A 60 12.51 -9.27 -6.01
N VAL A 61 12.75 -10.34 -6.77
CA VAL A 61 11.99 -10.68 -7.97
C VAL A 61 10.91 -11.69 -7.60
N ARG A 62 9.64 -11.35 -7.83
CA ARG A 62 8.47 -12.19 -7.49
C ARG A 62 7.46 -12.19 -8.63
N SER A 63 6.66 -13.25 -8.69
CA SER A 63 5.52 -13.31 -9.62
C SER A 63 4.45 -12.31 -9.18
N VAL A 64 3.82 -11.64 -10.15
CA VAL A 64 2.66 -10.76 -9.90
C VAL A 64 1.45 -11.55 -9.40
N SER A 65 1.37 -12.84 -9.71
CA SER A 65 0.31 -13.76 -9.26
C SER A 65 0.32 -13.96 -7.75
N ASP A 66 1.48 -13.82 -7.09
CA ASP A 66 1.61 -13.93 -5.62
C ASP A 66 1.14 -12.66 -4.89
N GLY A 67 0.87 -11.60 -5.66
CA GLY A 67 0.53 -10.28 -5.17
C GLY A 67 1.76 -9.49 -4.75
N VAL A 68 1.85 -8.26 -5.24
CA VAL A 68 2.98 -7.36 -5.00
C VAL A 68 2.69 -6.46 -3.79
N PRO A 69 3.50 -6.50 -2.73
CA PRO A 69 3.36 -5.54 -1.63
C PRO A 69 3.79 -4.15 -2.09
N PHE A 70 2.91 -3.16 -1.97
CA PHE A 70 3.18 -1.78 -2.37
C PHE A 70 2.32 -0.80 -1.58
N LEU A 71 2.94 0.21 -0.96
CA LEU A 71 2.27 1.29 -0.23
C LEU A 71 1.22 0.84 0.80
N GLY A 72 1.43 -0.33 1.42
CA GLY A 72 0.52 -0.92 2.41
C GLY A 72 -0.66 -1.71 1.87
N PHE A 73 -0.61 -1.98 0.59
CA PHE A 73 -1.50 -2.89 -0.10
C PHE A 73 -0.72 -4.10 -0.55
N ARG A 74 -1.45 -5.17 -0.83
CA ARG A 74 -0.97 -6.25 -1.69
C ARG A 74 -1.82 -6.19 -2.96
N ILE A 75 -1.16 -6.04 -4.10
CA ILE A 75 -1.78 -5.78 -5.40
C ILE A 75 -1.65 -7.03 -6.27
N TRP A 76 -2.77 -7.57 -6.73
CA TRP A 76 -2.84 -8.63 -7.73
C TRP A 76 -3.38 -8.06 -9.05
N PRO A 77 -3.18 -8.74 -10.19
CA PRO A 77 -3.71 -8.29 -11.48
C PRO A 77 -5.21 -7.99 -11.47
N HIS A 78 -6.00 -8.75 -10.70
CA HIS A 78 -7.47 -8.63 -10.70
C HIS A 78 -8.06 -8.01 -9.43
N HIS A 79 -7.26 -7.79 -8.39
CA HIS A 79 -7.77 -7.23 -7.13
C HIS A 79 -6.64 -6.70 -6.23
N THR A 80 -7.00 -5.82 -5.31
CA THR A 80 -6.07 -5.28 -4.29
C THR A 80 -6.58 -5.64 -2.90
N ARG A 81 -5.71 -6.00 -1.96
CA ARG A 81 -6.06 -6.18 -0.54
C ARG A 81 -5.21 -5.27 0.34
N LEU A 82 -5.68 -4.99 1.54
CA LEU A 82 -4.85 -4.35 2.56
C LEU A 82 -3.75 -5.31 3.03
N ASP A 83 -2.56 -4.76 3.25
CA ASP A 83 -1.51 -5.49 3.94
C ASP A 83 -2.01 -5.96 5.33
N PRO A 84 -1.71 -7.21 5.76
CA PRO A 84 -2.21 -7.75 7.03
C PRO A 84 -1.84 -6.90 8.25
N SER A 85 -0.66 -6.29 8.27
CA SER A 85 -0.23 -5.43 9.37
C SER A 85 -1.06 -4.14 9.44
N ARG A 86 -1.36 -3.55 8.28
CA ARG A 86 -2.21 -2.36 8.19
C ARG A 86 -3.66 -2.68 8.47
N LEU A 87 -4.17 -3.82 8.00
CA LEU A 87 -5.51 -4.31 8.36
C LEU A 87 -5.67 -4.46 9.88
N ARG A 88 -4.66 -5.00 10.56
CA ARG A 88 -4.65 -5.11 12.03
C ARG A 88 -4.68 -3.74 12.69
N ARG A 89 -3.86 -2.78 12.21
CA ARG A 89 -3.85 -1.40 12.74
C ARG A 89 -5.20 -0.71 12.51
N PHE A 90 -5.78 -0.86 11.33
CA PHE A 90 -7.11 -0.37 10.97
C PHE A 90 -8.18 -0.90 11.95
N ARG A 91 -8.25 -2.23 12.15
CA ARG A 91 -9.20 -2.85 13.09
C ARG A 91 -9.01 -2.37 14.53
N ARG A 92 -7.77 -2.12 14.97
CA ARG A 92 -7.48 -1.56 16.30
C ARG A 92 -8.01 -0.14 16.42
N ARG A 93 -7.80 0.70 15.40
CA ARG A 93 -8.24 2.11 15.41
C ARG A 93 -9.76 2.23 15.39
N ILE A 94 -10.45 1.40 14.62
CA ILE A 94 -11.92 1.35 14.64
C ILE A 94 -12.45 0.94 16.02
N ARG A 95 -11.88 -0.09 16.65
CA ARG A 95 -12.28 -0.48 18.01
C ARG A 95 -11.98 0.59 19.06
N ALA A 96 -10.92 1.37 18.89
CA ALA A 96 -10.63 2.50 19.77
C ALA A 96 -11.69 3.61 19.62
N LEU A 97 -12.06 3.96 18.37
CA LEU A 97 -13.13 4.92 18.10
C LEU A 97 -14.46 4.49 18.75
N GLN A 98 -14.83 3.21 18.60
CA GLN A 98 -16.03 2.66 19.24
C GLN A 98 -15.98 2.77 20.76
N ARG A 99 -14.85 2.43 21.40
CA ARG A 99 -14.72 2.55 22.85
C ARG A 99 -14.81 3.99 23.35
N HIS A 100 -14.21 4.95 22.63
CA HIS A 100 -14.28 6.35 23.03
C HIS A 100 -15.68 6.93 22.85
N LEU A 101 -16.42 6.49 21.82
CA LEU A 101 -17.82 6.82 21.64
C LEU A 101 -18.67 6.24 22.80
N ASP A 102 -18.47 4.96 23.10
CA ASP A 102 -19.21 4.25 24.17
C ASP A 102 -18.95 4.84 25.56
N SER A 103 -17.75 5.38 25.80
CA SER A 103 -17.40 6.03 27.06
C SER A 103 -17.75 7.52 27.11
N GLY A 104 -18.40 8.07 26.08
CA GLY A 104 -18.73 9.51 25.98
C GLY A 104 -17.52 10.43 25.81
N GLN A 105 -16.33 9.89 25.52
CA GLN A 105 -15.09 10.66 25.29
C GLN A 105 -15.04 11.29 23.91
N LEU A 106 -15.94 10.88 23.01
CA LEU A 106 -16.01 11.37 21.64
C LEU A 106 -17.48 11.58 21.28
N THR A 107 -17.79 12.69 20.61
CA THR A 107 -19.13 12.91 20.04
C THR A 107 -19.35 12.02 18.82
N GLU A 108 -20.61 11.75 18.49
CA GLU A 108 -20.98 10.98 17.30
C GLU A 108 -20.42 11.61 16.02
N GLU A 109 -20.56 12.92 15.87
CA GLU A 109 -20.00 13.65 14.71
C GLU A 109 -18.48 13.50 14.61
N ALA A 110 -17.76 13.58 15.73
CA ALA A 110 -16.31 13.40 15.74
C ALA A 110 -15.91 11.96 15.40
N ALA A 111 -16.72 10.98 15.80
CA ALA A 111 -16.51 9.57 15.52
C ALA A 111 -16.74 9.29 14.04
N GLU A 112 -17.79 9.87 13.46
CA GLU A 112 -18.14 9.75 12.05
C GLU A 112 -17.05 10.35 11.14
N ARG A 113 -16.60 11.59 11.41
CA ARG A 113 -15.49 12.21 10.64
C ARG A 113 -14.23 11.35 10.67
N SER A 114 -13.90 10.81 11.84
CA SER A 114 -12.74 9.93 12.02
C SER A 114 -12.91 8.61 11.26
N ALA A 115 -14.10 8.03 11.27
CA ALA A 115 -14.43 6.81 10.56
C ALA A 115 -14.35 6.99 9.04
N GLN A 116 -14.92 8.07 8.50
CA GLN A 116 -14.90 8.38 7.07
C GLN A 116 -13.47 8.48 6.52
N SER A 117 -12.58 9.14 7.26
CA SER A 117 -11.16 9.22 6.89
C SER A 117 -10.49 7.84 6.77
N LEU A 118 -10.77 6.94 7.72
CA LEU A 118 -10.23 5.58 7.70
C LEU A 118 -10.82 4.74 6.57
N ILE A 119 -12.11 4.94 6.29
CA ILE A 119 -12.85 4.23 5.24
C ILE A 119 -12.40 4.65 3.86
N GLY A 120 -12.15 5.94 3.63
CA GLY A 120 -11.60 6.45 2.37
C GLY A 120 -10.28 5.77 2.02
N TRP A 121 -9.36 5.69 2.99
CA TRP A 121 -8.11 4.95 2.80
C TRP A 121 -8.33 3.45 2.51
N ALA A 122 -9.22 2.79 3.26
CA ALA A 122 -9.50 1.36 3.08
C ALA A 122 -10.25 1.04 1.78
N ALA A 123 -10.94 2.01 1.19
CA ALA A 123 -11.74 1.85 -0.04
C ALA A 123 -10.88 1.55 -1.27
N HIS A 124 -9.59 1.93 -1.26
CA HIS A 124 -8.64 1.62 -2.33
C HIS A 124 -8.23 0.14 -2.40
N ALA A 125 -8.70 -0.69 -1.47
CA ALA A 125 -8.57 -2.13 -1.51
C ALA A 125 -9.94 -2.80 -1.54
N ASN A 126 -9.97 -4.08 -1.90
CA ASN A 126 -11.14 -4.94 -1.78
C ASN A 126 -11.46 -5.20 -0.30
N THR A 127 -12.03 -4.18 0.34
CA THR A 127 -12.43 -4.16 1.74
C THR A 127 -13.95 -4.06 1.87
N TRP A 128 -14.71 -4.30 0.81
CA TRP A 128 -16.17 -4.15 0.82
C TRP A 128 -16.82 -4.92 1.98
N ARG A 129 -16.51 -6.21 2.15
CA ARG A 129 -17.03 -7.02 3.29
C ARG A 129 -16.56 -6.50 4.65
N LEU A 130 -15.35 -5.95 4.71
CA LEU A 130 -14.79 -5.37 5.93
C LEU A 130 -15.59 -4.12 6.31
N ARG A 131 -15.80 -3.21 5.36
CA ARG A 131 -16.57 -1.97 5.53
C ARG A 131 -18.02 -2.26 5.93
N GLN A 132 -18.70 -3.18 5.26
CA GLN A 132 -20.08 -3.59 5.56
C GLN A 132 -20.25 -4.05 7.02
N ARG A 133 -19.36 -4.93 7.51
CA ARG A 133 -19.40 -5.41 8.91
C ARG A 133 -19.19 -4.32 9.97
N PHE A 134 -18.58 -3.20 9.60
CA PHE A 134 -18.35 -2.08 10.51
C PHE A 134 -19.47 -1.05 10.43
N PHE A 135 -19.87 -0.67 9.23
CA PHE A 135 -20.98 0.26 9.04
C PHE A 135 -22.30 -0.31 9.54
N GLY A 136 -22.59 -1.60 9.33
CA GLY A 136 -23.79 -2.22 9.90
C GLY A 136 -23.86 -2.04 11.42
N ARG A 137 -22.75 -2.24 12.13
CA ARG A 137 -22.65 -2.04 13.58
C ARG A 137 -22.68 -0.58 14.03
N LEU A 138 -22.25 0.35 13.18
CA LEU A 138 -22.29 1.79 13.48
C LEU A 138 -23.72 2.32 13.26
N ASN A 139 -24.33 2.01 12.12
CA ASN A 139 -25.70 2.42 11.78
C ASN A 139 -26.73 1.83 12.75
N GLU A 140 -26.64 0.55 13.10
CA GLU A 140 -27.55 -0.06 14.08
C GLU A 140 -27.55 0.64 15.44
N ARG A 141 -26.42 1.26 15.83
CA ARG A 141 -26.29 2.00 17.09
C ARG A 141 -26.79 3.43 16.97
N LEU A 142 -26.50 4.12 15.86
CA LEU A 142 -27.03 5.46 15.57
C LEU A 142 -28.55 5.46 15.40
N SER A 143 -29.15 4.37 14.91
CA SER A 143 -30.61 4.24 14.80
C SER A 143 -31.32 3.89 16.12
N ARG A 144 -30.56 3.68 17.21
CA ARG A 144 -31.08 3.29 18.54
C ARG A 144 -30.80 4.34 19.63
N ALA A 145 -30.03 5.39 19.31
CA ALA A 145 -29.82 6.56 20.16
C ALA A 145 -30.87 7.63 19.82
#